data_AF-A0A367CL08-F1
#
_entry.id   AF-A0A367CL08-F1
#
_cell.length_a   1.000
_cell.length_b   1.000
_cell.length_c   1.000
_cell.angle_alpha   90.00
_cell.angle_beta   90.00
_cell.angle_gamma   90.00
#
_symmetry.space_group_name_H-M   'P 1'
#
loop_
_entity.id
_entity.type
_entity.pdbx_description
1 polymer ?
#
loop_
_entity_poly.entity_id
_entity_poly.type
_entity_poly.pdbx_seq_one_letter_code
_entity_poly.pdbx_strand_id
1 'polypeptide(L)' 'MDYFEQAMSLFSKGILASGSLLTVWGIIQLGMSIKEHNGPAMQQAIFQIVGGAVILAAGSWIATISI' A
#
# COMPACT_ATOMS: atom_id res chain seq x y z
N MET A 1 24.49 15.41 -11.33
CA MET A 1 23.16 14.81 -11.55
C MET A 1 23.09 13.60 -10.65
N ASP A 2 22.60 13.83 -9.44
CA ASP A 2 22.83 13.00 -8.26
C ASP A 2 22.18 11.62 -8.40
N TYR A 3 23.02 10.58 -8.47
CA TYR A 3 22.60 9.18 -8.43
C TYR A 3 21.71 8.87 -7.21
N PHE A 4 21.82 9.68 -6.15
CA PHE A 4 21.00 9.62 -4.95
C PHE A 4 19.52 9.96 -5.23
N GLU A 5 19.22 11.02 -5.98
CA GLU A 5 17.84 11.38 -6.36
C GLU A 5 17.21 10.29 -7.23
N GLN A 6 18.00 9.70 -8.14
CA GLN A 6 17.53 8.62 -8.99
C GLN A 6 17.24 7.35 -8.18
N ALA A 7 18.08 7.02 -7.20
CA ALA A 7 17.86 5.91 -6.28
C ALA A 7 16.61 6.13 -5.42
N MET A 8 16.41 7.34 -4.87
CA MET A 8 15.24 7.69 -4.07
C MET A 8 13.94 7.61 -4.87
N SER A 9 13.98 8.06 -6.13
CA SER A 9 12.86 7.96 -7.08
C SER A 9 12.46 6.50 -7.38
N LEU A 10 13.44 5.63 -7.62
CA LEU A 10 13.20 4.20 -7.80
C LEU A 10 12.63 3.55 -6.53
N PHE A 11 13.12 3.95 -5.36
CA PHE A 11 12.65 3.44 -4.08
C PHE A 11 11.19 3.84 -3.81
N SER A 12 10.85 5.12 -4.03
CA SER A 12 9.48 5.62 -3.92
C SER A 12 8.53 4.86 -4.87
N LYS A 13 8.93 4.63 -6.12
CA LYS A 13 8.14 3.83 -7.07
C LYS A 13 7.94 2.40 -6.59
N GLY A 14 8.96 1.79 -5.96
CA GLY A 14 8.86 0.47 -5.35
C GLY A 14 7.87 0.42 -4.19
N ILE A 15 7.87 1.44 -3.32
CA ILE A 15 6.92 1.57 -2.20
C ILE A 15 5.48 1.81 -2.71
N LEU A 16 5.31 2.63 -3.74
CA LEU A 16 4.01 2.85 -4.36
C LEU A 16 3.46 1.56 -5.01
N ALA A 17 4.33 0.78 -5.67
CA ALA A 17 3.96 -0.52 -6.23
C ALA A 17 3.57 -1.53 -5.13
N SER A 18 4.31 -1.62 -4.04
CA SER A 18 3.96 -2.54 -2.94
C SER A 18 2.70 -2.10 -2.17
N GLY A 19 2.54 -0.80 -1.93
CA GLY A 19 1.36 -0.24 -1.26
C GLY A 19 0.06 -0.45 -2.05
N SER A 20 0.10 -0.28 -3.37
CA SER A 20 -1.05 -0.55 -4.24
C SER A 20 -1.42 -2.03 -4.26
N LEU A 21 -0.42 -2.92 -4.31
CA LEU A 21 -0.63 -4.36 -4.30
C LEU A 21 -1.25 -4.85 -2.97
N LEU A 22 -0.80 -4.32 -1.84
CA LEU A 22 -1.39 -4.59 -0.51
C LEU A 22 -2.83 -4.06 -0.40
N THR A 23 -3.10 -2.88 -0.96
CA THR A 23 -4.45 -2.30 -0.96
C THR A 23 -5.42 -3.18 -1.76
N VAL A 24 -5.02 -3.62 -2.95
CA VAL A 24 -5.81 -4.52 -3.80
C VAL A 24 -6.03 -5.87 -3.10
N TRP A 25 -4.99 -6.42 -2.46
CA TRP A 25 -5.10 -7.67 -1.71
C TRP A 25 -6.10 -7.56 -0.55
N GLY A 26 -6.09 -6.46 0.20
CA GLY A 26 -7.08 -6.20 1.25
C GLY A 26 -8.51 -6.13 0.72
N ILE A 27 -8.74 -5.52 -0.45
CA ILE A 27 -10.06 -5.48 -1.11
C ILE A 27 -10.53 -6.89 -1.51
N ILE A 28 -9.64 -7.70 -2.08
CA ILE A 28 -9.95 -9.10 -2.43
C ILE A 28 -10.33 -9.88 -1.17
N GLN A 29 -9.55 -9.74 -0.10
CA GLN A 29 -9.78 -10.44 1.16
C GLN A 29 -11.09 -9.99 1.83
N LEU A 30 -11.49 -8.72 1.69
CA LEU A 30 -12.82 -8.26 2.08
C LEU A 30 -13.92 -8.97 1.30
N GLY A 31 -13.83 -9.01 -0.03
CA GLY A 31 -14.81 -9.69 -0.87
C GLY A 31 -14.97 -11.18 -0.51
N MET A 32 -13.85 -11.86 -0.26
CA MET A 32 -13.86 -13.26 0.20
C MET A 32 -14.47 -13.40 1.60
N SER A 33 -14.12 -12.51 2.54
CA SER A 33 -14.66 -12.56 3.91
C SER A 33 -16.18 -12.31 3.98
N ILE A 34 -16.71 -11.45 3.09
CA ILE A 34 -18.15 -11.20 2.94
C ILE A 34 -18.84 -12.46 2.41
N LYS A 35 -18.26 -13.10 1.38
CA LYS A 35 -18.77 -14.37 0.84
C LYS A 35 -18.80 -15.47 1.91
N GLU A 36 -17.80 -15.53 2.77
CA GLU A 36 -17.66 -16.56 3.82
C GLU A 36 -18.37 -16.19 5.13
N HIS A 37 -19.04 -15.02 5.22
CA HIS A 37 -19.65 -14.49 6.45
C HIS A 37 -18.67 -14.49 7.63
N ASN A 38 -17.39 -14.29 7.36
CA ASN A 38 -16.32 -14.39 8.35
C ASN A 38 -16.01 -13.00 8.93
N GLY A 39 -16.77 -12.61 9.97
CA GLY A 39 -16.67 -11.31 10.63
C GLY A 39 -15.23 -10.90 11.04
N PRO A 40 -14.46 -11.79 11.69
CA PRO A 40 -13.05 -11.52 12.02
C PRO A 40 -12.16 -11.26 10.79
N ALA A 41 -12.32 -12.04 9.71
CA ALA A 41 -11.55 -11.87 8.49
C ALA A 41 -11.89 -10.56 7.77
N MET A 42 -13.16 -10.14 7.84
CA MET A 42 -13.60 -8.86 7.30
C MET A 42 -12.91 -7.70 8.03
N GLN A 43 -12.88 -7.72 9.36
CA GLN A 43 -12.20 -6.71 10.16
C GLN A 43 -10.70 -6.64 9.82
N GLN A 44 -10.04 -7.80 9.69
CA GLN A 44 -8.63 -7.87 9.31
C GLN A 44 -8.38 -7.31 7.92
N ALA A 45 -9.27 -7.58 6.97
CA ALA A 45 -9.16 -7.09 5.61
C ALA A 45 -9.38 -5.56 5.52
N ILE A 46 -10.27 -4.98 6.34
CA ILE A 46 -10.38 -3.50 6.47
C ILE A 46 -9.04 -2.92 6.92
N PHE A 47 -8.38 -3.52 7.91
CA PHE A 47 -7.07 -3.06 8.37
C PHE A 47 -5.99 -3.20 7.30
N GLN A 48 -6.03 -4.24 6.46
CA GLN A 48 -5.09 -4.36 5.34
C GLN A 48 -5.29 -3.26 4.29
N ILE A 49 -6.53 -2.86 4.01
CA ILE A 49 -6.82 -1.75 3.10
C ILE A 49 -6.32 -0.44 3.67
N VAL A 50 -6.61 -0.17 4.95
CA VAL A 50 -6.13 1.04 5.63
C VAL A 50 -4.60 1.07 5.67
N GLY A 51 -3.96 -0.06 5.99
CA GLY A 51 -2.51 -0.21 5.96
C GLY A 51 -1.91 0.02 4.56
N GLY A 52 -2.54 -0.53 3.52
CA GLY A 52 -2.14 -0.30 2.12
C GLY A 52 -2.26 1.17 1.70
N ALA A 53 -3.35 1.84 2.09
CA ALA A 53 -3.57 3.26 1.83
C ALA A 53 -2.53 4.15 2.54
N VAL A 54 -2.13 3.79 3.76
CA VAL A 54 -1.06 4.48 4.50
C VAL A 54 0.30 4.30 3.80
N ILE A 55 0.61 3.10 3.29
CA ILE A 55 1.85 2.84 2.54
C ILE A 55 1.87 3.66 1.25
N LEU A 56 0.74 3.77 0.54
CA LEU A 56 0.61 4.61 -0.64
C LEU A 56 0.83 6.10 -0.32
N ALA A 57 0.21 6.59 0.75
CA ALA A 57 0.40 7.96 1.21
C ALA A 57 1.87 8.24 1.59
N ALA A 58 2.53 7.29 2.27
CA ALA A 58 3.95 7.38 2.63
C ALA A 58 4.87 7.32 1.40
N GLY A 59 4.59 6.45 0.43
CA GLY A 59 5.36 6.36 -0.83
C GLY A 59 5.26 7.64 -1.68
N SER A 60 4.07 8.24 -1.70
CA SER A 60 3.81 9.56 -2.31
C SER A 60 4.58 10.68 -1.61
N TRP A 61 4.62 10.66 -0.27
CA TRP A 61 5.34 11.65 0.50
C TRP A 61 6.86 11.52 0.38
N ILE A 62 7.40 10.30 0.35
CA ILE A 62 8.83 10.06 0.07
C ILE A 62 9.20 10.54 -1.33
N ALA A 63 8.29 10.47 -2.31
CA ALA A 63 8.53 11.02 -3.65
C ALA A 63 8.68 12.55 -3.66
N THR A 64 8.05 13.23 -2.70
CA THR A 64 8.07 14.69 -2.55
C THR A 64 9.17 15.19 -1.62
N ILE A 65 9.77 14.30 -0.81
CA ILE A 65 11.05 14.57 -0.13
C ILE A 65 12.16 14.47 -1.18
N SER A 66 12.33 15.54 -1.94
CA SER A 66 13.52 15.80 -2.74
C SER A 66 14.56 16.44 -1.80
N ILE A 67 15.64 15.71 -1.50
CA ILE A 67 16.85 16.22 -0.83
C ILE A 67 17.90 16.50 -1.88
#